data_AF-A0A0N7M2E5-F1
#
_entry.id   AF-A0A0N7M2E5-F1
#
_cell.length_a   1.000
_cell.length_b   1.000
_cell.length_c   1.000
_cell.angle_alpha   90.00
_cell.angle_beta   90.00
_cell.angle_gamma   90.00
#
_symmetry.space_group_name_H-M   'P 1'
#
loop_
_entity.id
_entity.type
_entity.pdbx_description
1 polymer ?
#
loop_
_entity_poly.entity_id
_entity_poly.type
_entity_poly.pdbx_seq_one_letter_code
_entity_poly.pdbx_strand_id
1 'polypeptide(L)'
;MARHITLSARHSELGEFAPILAAMTHRLIPATLCVFLTLSPLTFAAAQDAAPDKAPEEDGFSLMEEGAKLFLKGIIEEMEPAIDGLNDLTAEMEPALRQLLDEMGPALADLLDQVEDFTQYHPPEILPNGDIILRRKQPEEAPEEAPEAGTNEAIDL
;
A
#
# COMPACT_ATOMS: atom_id res chain seq x y z
N MET A 1 37.89 -49.58 -26.89
CA MET A 1 38.52 -48.69 -27.90
C MET A 1 38.41 -47.26 -27.40
N ALA A 2 39.52 -46.72 -26.90
CA ALA A 2 39.63 -45.35 -26.42
C ALA A 2 39.91 -44.40 -27.58
N ARG A 3 39.28 -43.23 -27.61
CA ARG A 3 39.78 -42.05 -28.31
C ARG A 3 39.60 -40.83 -27.41
N HIS A 4 40.68 -40.54 -26.69
CA HIS A 4 40.99 -39.20 -26.19
C HIS A 4 41.01 -38.22 -27.37
N ILE A 5 40.31 -37.09 -27.24
CA ILE A 5 40.61 -35.88 -28.01
C ILE A 5 40.61 -34.69 -27.04
N THR A 6 41.80 -34.47 -26.50
CA THR A 6 42.55 -33.21 -26.35
C THR A 6 41.79 -31.90 -26.13
N LEU A 7 41.93 -31.43 -24.90
CA LEU A 7 41.90 -30.06 -24.41
C LEU A 7 42.66 -29.08 -25.32
N SER A 8 42.00 -28.01 -25.77
CA SER A 8 42.68 -26.79 -26.22
C SER A 8 42.00 -25.59 -25.56
N ALA A 9 42.55 -25.17 -24.43
CA ALA A 9 42.28 -23.89 -23.82
C ALA A 9 42.60 -22.79 -24.83
N ARG A 10 41.58 -22.03 -25.26
CA ARG A 10 41.82 -20.78 -25.98
C ARG A 10 41.81 -19.66 -24.95
N HIS A 11 43.03 -19.21 -24.70
CA HIS A 11 43.48 -18.05 -23.96
C HIS A 11 42.87 -16.76 -24.52
N SER A 12 42.63 -15.78 -23.64
CA SER A 12 42.35 -14.35 -23.93
C SER A 12 40.98 -14.09 -24.59
N GLU A 13 40.09 -13.26 -24.06
CA GLU A 13 40.27 -11.85 -23.72
C GLU A 13 39.34 -11.49 -22.54
N LEU A 14 39.89 -11.48 -21.31
CA LEU A 14 39.30 -10.80 -20.15
C LEU A 14 40.33 -9.76 -19.73
N GLY A 15 40.11 -8.49 -20.07
CA GLY A 15 41.03 -7.43 -19.62
C GLY A 15 41.00 -6.15 -20.43
N GLU A 16 39.85 -5.49 -20.54
CA GLU A 16 39.84 -4.04 -20.77
C GLU A 16 38.98 -3.37 -19.69
N PHE A 17 39.38 -3.63 -18.45
CA PHE A 17 39.02 -2.80 -17.32
C PHE A 17 39.69 -1.45 -17.50
N ALA A 18 38.84 -0.43 -17.58
CA ALA A 18 39.15 0.97 -17.43
C ALA A 18 40.25 1.26 -16.40
N PRO A 19 41.20 2.14 -16.75
CA PRO A 19 41.68 3.18 -15.86
C PRO A 19 40.97 4.48 -16.28
N ILE A 20 39.89 4.93 -15.63
CA ILE A 20 39.90 5.58 -14.31
C ILE A 20 41.29 6.16 -13.94
N LEU A 21 41.94 6.92 -14.83
CA LEU A 21 42.95 7.92 -14.42
C LEU A 21 43.38 8.85 -15.57
N ALA A 22 42.46 9.67 -16.08
CA ALA A 22 42.83 10.92 -16.76
C ALA A 22 42.04 12.09 -16.17
N ALA A 23 41.99 12.11 -14.83
CA ALA A 23 41.79 13.35 -14.10
C ALA A 23 42.96 14.29 -14.40
N MET A 24 42.69 15.59 -14.46
CA MET A 24 43.65 16.71 -14.48
C MET A 24 43.91 17.44 -15.82
N THR A 25 42.85 17.83 -16.55
CA THR A 25 42.93 18.92 -17.54
C THR A 25 41.76 19.91 -17.42
N HIS A 26 41.43 20.34 -16.21
CA HIS A 26 40.58 21.53 -15.99
C HIS A 26 41.22 22.44 -14.94
N ARG A 27 42.42 22.93 -15.25
CA ARG A 27 43.00 24.11 -14.60
C ARG A 27 43.06 25.21 -15.65
N LEU A 28 42.04 26.06 -15.63
CA LEU A 28 41.79 27.33 -16.35
C LEU A 28 40.25 27.48 -16.23
N ILE A 29 39.62 28.29 -15.38
CA ILE A 29 39.85 29.68 -14.98
C ILE A 29 39.10 29.88 -13.63
N PRO A 30 39.77 30.01 -12.47
CA PRO A 30 39.11 30.38 -11.21
C PRO A 30 39.03 31.91 -11.15
N ALA A 31 38.12 32.51 -11.93
CA ALA A 31 37.99 33.98 -11.98
C ALA A 31 36.52 34.45 -12.05
N THR A 32 35.58 33.69 -11.51
CA THR A 32 34.20 34.12 -11.27
C THR A 32 33.69 33.77 -9.86
N LEU A 33 34.61 33.57 -8.91
CA LEU A 33 34.34 33.43 -7.47
C LEU A 33 34.53 34.77 -6.71
N CYS A 34 34.23 35.91 -7.36
CA CYS A 34 34.35 37.25 -6.76
C CYS A 34 33.03 38.04 -6.74
N VAL A 35 31.87 37.37 -6.76
CA VAL A 35 30.57 38.01 -6.47
C VAL A 35 29.95 37.39 -5.21
N PHE A 36 30.78 37.21 -4.19
CA PHE A 36 30.37 36.71 -2.88
C PHE A 36 30.89 37.63 -1.78
N LEU A 37 30.81 38.97 -1.90
CA LEU A 37 31.05 39.85 -0.75
C LEU A 37 30.64 41.33 -0.92
N THR A 38 29.35 41.62 -1.08
CA THR A 38 28.78 42.90 -0.59
C THR A 38 27.58 42.60 0.26
N LEU A 39 27.91 42.12 1.46
CA LEU A 39 27.27 42.42 2.73
C LEU A 39 26.28 43.61 2.68
N SER A 40 25.01 43.33 2.41
CA SER A 40 23.91 44.14 2.96
C SER A 40 23.37 43.42 4.19
N PRO A 41 23.42 44.04 5.38
CA PRO A 41 22.89 43.44 6.60
C PRO A 41 21.36 43.40 6.54
N LEU A 42 20.83 42.41 7.23
CA LEU A 42 19.43 42.24 7.63
C LEU A 42 18.66 43.57 7.73
N THR A 43 17.66 43.73 6.88
CA THR A 43 16.39 44.32 7.28
C THR A 43 15.32 43.27 7.02
N PHE A 44 15.33 42.24 7.86
CA PHE A 44 14.12 41.49 8.16
C PHE A 44 13.27 42.43 9.03
N ALA A 45 12.49 43.29 8.38
CA ALA A 45 11.43 44.01 9.05
C ALA A 45 10.38 42.96 9.42
N ALA A 46 10.50 42.43 10.63
CA ALA A 46 9.42 41.74 11.30
C ALA A 46 8.27 42.74 11.46
N ALA A 47 7.38 42.78 10.48
CA ALA A 47 6.04 43.32 10.65
C ALA A 47 5.29 42.37 11.59
N GLN A 48 5.51 42.56 12.89
CA GLN A 48 4.67 42.02 13.93
C GLN A 48 3.41 42.89 13.96
N ASP A 49 2.50 42.68 13.02
CA ASP A 49 1.11 43.08 13.20
C ASP A 49 0.44 41.93 13.97
N ALA A 50 0.65 41.95 15.28
CA ALA A 50 -0.12 41.14 16.20
C ALA A 50 -1.45 41.85 16.46
N ALA A 51 -2.42 41.62 15.57
CA ALA A 51 -3.83 41.75 15.89
C ALA A 51 -4.41 40.33 15.99
N PRO A 52 -4.82 39.85 17.19
CA PRO A 52 -5.58 38.61 17.29
C PRO A 52 -7.04 38.98 17.02
N ASP A 53 -7.42 39.05 15.74
CA ASP A 53 -8.83 39.18 15.36
C ASP A 53 -9.24 37.95 14.55
N LYS A 54 -9.98 37.07 15.25
CA LYS A 54 -10.73 35.89 14.77
C LYS A 54 -9.90 34.74 14.21
N ALA A 55 -10.05 33.61 14.90
CA ALA A 55 -9.52 32.30 14.55
C ALA A 55 -9.70 31.95 13.05
N PRO A 56 -8.62 31.62 12.31
CA PRO A 56 -8.69 30.88 11.07
C PRO A 56 -8.56 29.38 11.38
N GLU A 57 -9.30 28.87 12.37
CA GLU A 57 -9.25 27.44 12.70
C GLU A 57 -9.91 26.60 11.59
N GLU A 58 -10.97 27.11 10.95
CA GLU A 58 -11.63 26.43 9.81
C GLU A 58 -10.75 26.34 8.55
N ASP A 59 -9.89 27.34 8.30
CA ASP A 59 -9.03 27.40 7.10
C ASP A 59 -7.87 26.40 7.19
N GLY A 60 -7.34 26.16 8.41
CA GLY A 60 -6.30 25.16 8.66
C GLY A 60 -6.78 23.71 8.53
N PHE A 61 -8.01 23.42 8.96
CA PHE A 61 -8.62 22.10 8.76
C PHE A 61 -8.86 21.80 7.29
N SER A 62 -9.34 22.78 6.51
CA SER A 62 -9.53 22.68 5.05
C SER A 62 -8.21 22.42 4.31
N LEU A 63 -7.11 23.09 4.70
CA LEU A 63 -5.79 22.87 4.10
C LEU A 63 -5.20 21.49 4.42
N MET A 64 -5.40 20.99 5.65
CA MET A 64 -4.99 19.63 6.03
C MET A 64 -5.82 18.58 5.28
N GLU A 65 -7.13 18.81 5.12
CA GLU A 65 -8.03 17.94 4.35
C GLU A 65 -7.60 17.87 2.87
N GLU A 66 -7.32 19.03 2.25
CA GLU A 66 -6.84 19.09 0.87
C GLU A 66 -5.47 18.40 0.73
N GLY A 67 -4.59 18.56 1.72
CA GLY A 67 -3.31 17.84 1.79
C GLY A 67 -3.48 16.32 1.89
N ALA A 68 -4.40 15.85 2.74
CA ALA A 68 -4.71 14.42 2.90
C ALA A 68 -5.33 13.82 1.62
N LYS A 69 -6.18 14.58 0.94
CA LYS A 69 -6.77 14.19 -0.35
C LYS A 69 -5.72 14.06 -1.45
N LEU A 70 -4.79 15.02 -1.56
CA LEU A 70 -3.67 14.94 -2.49
C LEU A 70 -2.74 13.77 -2.19
N PHE A 71 -2.50 13.49 -0.91
CA PHE A 71 -1.71 12.33 -0.47
C PHE A 71 -2.37 11.00 -0.83
N LEU A 72 -3.66 10.81 -0.51
CA LEU A 72 -4.42 9.62 -0.86
C LEU A 72 -4.50 9.43 -2.37
N LYS A 73 -4.69 10.51 -3.12
CA LYS A 73 -4.68 10.48 -4.58
C LYS A 73 -3.33 9.96 -5.11
N GLY A 74 -2.21 10.43 -4.57
CA GLY A 74 -0.88 9.92 -4.94
C GLY A 74 -0.70 8.43 -4.64
N ILE A 75 -1.25 7.92 -3.52
CA ILE A 75 -1.24 6.48 -3.22
C ILE A 75 -2.06 5.70 -4.26
N ILE A 76 -3.25 6.20 -4.60
CA ILE A 76 -4.12 5.54 -5.59
C ILE A 76 -3.48 5.52 -6.97
N GLU A 77 -2.86 6.63 -7.41
CA GLU A 77 -2.14 6.71 -8.69
C GLU A 77 -0.95 5.73 -8.74
N GLU A 78 -0.21 5.56 -7.65
CA GLU A 78 0.87 4.55 -7.58
C GLU A 78 0.31 3.12 -7.57
N MET A 79 -0.87 2.91 -6.99
CA MET A 79 -1.55 1.61 -6.95
C MET A 79 -2.34 1.29 -8.23
N GLU A 80 -2.58 2.27 -9.11
CA GLU A 80 -3.33 2.14 -10.37
C GLU A 80 -2.88 0.91 -11.18
N PRO A 81 -1.58 0.64 -11.39
CA PRO A 81 -1.14 -0.53 -12.17
C PRO A 81 -1.53 -1.86 -11.52
N ALA A 82 -1.57 -1.93 -10.19
CA ALA A 82 -1.99 -3.13 -9.46
C ALA A 82 -3.50 -3.32 -9.48
N ILE A 83 -4.26 -2.21 -9.43
CA ILE A 83 -5.72 -2.20 -9.55
C ILE A 83 -6.13 -2.62 -10.97
N ASP A 84 -5.48 -2.09 -11.99
CA ASP A 84 -5.73 -2.46 -13.39
C ASP A 84 -5.41 -3.93 -13.64
N GLY A 85 -4.29 -4.44 -13.13
CA GLY A 85 -3.97 -5.87 -13.22
C GLY A 85 -5.01 -6.77 -12.53
N LEU A 86 -5.60 -6.32 -11.40
CA LEU A 86 -6.69 -7.04 -10.74
C LEU A 86 -7.98 -6.98 -11.57
N ASN A 87 -8.29 -5.84 -12.18
CA ASN A 87 -9.44 -5.67 -13.07
C ASN A 87 -9.35 -6.58 -14.29
N ASP A 88 -8.16 -6.68 -14.91
CA ASP A 88 -7.91 -7.57 -16.05
C ASP A 88 -8.11 -9.04 -15.66
N LEU A 89 -7.51 -9.49 -14.55
CA LEU A 89 -7.73 -10.84 -14.03
C LEU A 89 -9.21 -11.11 -13.74
N THR A 90 -9.90 -10.14 -13.16
CA THR A 90 -11.34 -10.26 -12.87
C THR A 90 -12.15 -10.36 -14.16
N ALA A 91 -11.81 -9.59 -15.19
CA ALA A 91 -12.47 -9.63 -16.50
C ALA A 91 -12.28 -10.99 -17.19
N GLU A 92 -11.09 -11.59 -17.06
CA GLU A 92 -10.81 -12.95 -17.57
C GLU A 92 -11.61 -14.02 -16.83
N MET A 93 -11.77 -13.88 -15.51
CA MET A 93 -12.50 -14.83 -14.67
C MET A 93 -14.02 -14.60 -14.67
N GLU A 94 -14.48 -13.41 -15.08
CA GLU A 94 -15.89 -13.02 -15.12
C GLU A 94 -16.82 -14.05 -15.78
N PRO A 95 -16.55 -14.55 -17.01
CA PRO A 95 -17.43 -15.54 -17.64
C PRO A 95 -17.52 -16.85 -16.86
N ALA A 96 -16.43 -17.28 -16.23
CA ALA A 96 -16.41 -18.48 -15.40
C ALA A 96 -17.18 -18.27 -14.08
N LEU A 97 -17.03 -17.09 -13.46
CA LEU A 97 -17.81 -16.71 -12.28
C LEU A 97 -19.31 -16.65 -12.57
N ARG A 98 -19.70 -16.09 -13.73
CA ARG A 98 -21.10 -16.06 -14.18
C ARG A 98 -21.65 -17.49 -14.33
N GLN A 99 -20.90 -18.38 -15.00
CA GLN A 99 -21.31 -19.78 -15.15
C GLN A 99 -21.41 -20.52 -13.82
N LEU A 100 -20.47 -20.30 -12.90
CA LEU A 100 -20.51 -20.87 -11.56
C LEU A 100 -21.76 -20.40 -10.78
N LEU A 101 -22.08 -19.11 -10.86
CA LEU A 101 -23.27 -18.53 -10.23
C LEU A 101 -24.56 -19.08 -10.87
N ASP A 102 -24.60 -19.23 -12.19
CA ASP A 102 -25.79 -19.74 -12.88
C ASP A 102 -26.01 -21.24 -12.62
N GLU A 103 -24.96 -22.05 -12.63
CA GLU A 103 -25.05 -23.51 -12.48
C GLU A 103 -25.07 -23.96 -11.02
N MET A 104 -24.27 -23.33 -10.15
CA MET A 104 -24.10 -23.73 -8.75
C MET A 104 -24.72 -22.75 -7.75
N GLY A 105 -25.06 -21.53 -8.17
CA GLY A 105 -25.64 -20.51 -7.29
C GLY A 105 -26.93 -20.93 -6.60
N PRO A 106 -27.92 -21.56 -7.28
CA PRO A 106 -29.15 -22.00 -6.63
C PRO A 106 -28.88 -23.03 -5.52
N ALA A 107 -28.02 -24.02 -5.77
CA ALA A 107 -27.66 -25.02 -4.78
C ALA A 107 -26.85 -24.42 -3.62
N LEU A 108 -25.98 -23.44 -3.89
CA LEU A 108 -25.26 -22.72 -2.84
C LEU A 108 -26.20 -21.86 -1.99
N ALA A 109 -27.18 -21.20 -2.59
CA ALA A 109 -28.20 -20.44 -1.87
C ALA A 109 -29.04 -21.37 -0.97
N ASP A 110 -29.49 -22.51 -1.50
CA ASP A 110 -30.21 -23.52 -0.71
C ASP A 110 -29.36 -24.07 0.45
N LEU A 111 -28.05 -24.23 0.26
CA LEU A 111 -27.13 -24.64 1.33
C LEU A 111 -26.95 -23.53 2.36
N LEU A 112 -26.81 -22.28 1.96
CA LEU A 112 -26.68 -21.14 2.88
C LEU A 112 -27.95 -20.93 3.70
N ASP A 113 -29.13 -21.13 3.10
CA ASP A 113 -30.41 -21.12 3.81
C ASP A 113 -30.50 -22.25 4.85
N GLN A 114 -29.90 -23.42 4.58
CA GLN A 114 -29.83 -24.53 5.53
C GLN A 114 -28.77 -24.33 6.62
N VAL A 115 -27.75 -23.49 6.40
CA VAL A 115 -26.72 -23.19 7.40
C VAL A 115 -27.15 -21.98 8.22
N GLU A 116 -28.13 -22.23 9.07
CA GLU A 116 -28.85 -21.19 9.82
C GLU A 116 -28.01 -20.51 10.91
N ASP A 117 -26.87 -21.09 11.34
CA ASP A 117 -26.11 -20.50 12.46
C ASP A 117 -24.62 -20.89 12.53
N PHE A 118 -23.76 -20.06 11.92
CA PHE A 118 -22.30 -20.15 12.09
C PHE A 118 -21.80 -19.61 13.43
N THR A 119 -22.62 -18.83 14.15
CA THR A 119 -22.20 -18.17 15.39
C THR A 119 -21.97 -19.17 16.51
N GLN A 120 -22.62 -20.33 16.43
CA GLN A 120 -22.45 -21.46 17.35
C GLN A 120 -21.13 -22.20 17.18
N TYR A 121 -20.27 -21.85 16.22
CA TYR A 121 -19.01 -22.54 15.97
C TYR A 121 -17.81 -21.61 16.15
N HIS A 122 -16.66 -22.17 16.49
CA HIS A 122 -15.39 -21.47 16.51
C HIS A 122 -14.84 -21.29 15.09
N PRO A 123 -13.88 -20.37 14.90
CA PRO A 123 -13.14 -20.27 13.64
C PRO A 123 -12.52 -21.61 13.23
N PRO A 124 -12.41 -21.89 11.92
CA PRO A 124 -11.86 -23.14 11.43
C PRO A 124 -10.41 -23.39 11.87
N GLU A 125 -10.11 -24.59 12.38
CA GLU A 125 -8.75 -25.02 12.75
C GLU A 125 -8.22 -25.99 11.68
N ILE A 126 -7.03 -25.70 11.13
CA ILE A 126 -6.37 -26.54 10.12
C ILE A 126 -5.50 -27.58 10.81
N LEU A 127 -5.75 -28.85 10.54
CA LEU A 127 -4.98 -29.96 11.11
C LEU A 127 -3.70 -30.25 10.29
N PRO A 128 -2.71 -30.96 10.87
CA PRO A 128 -1.46 -31.31 10.17
C PRO A 128 -1.65 -32.15 8.90
N ASN A 129 -2.80 -32.82 8.76
CA ASN A 129 -3.15 -33.61 7.57
C ASN A 129 -3.85 -32.79 6.47
N GLY A 130 -4.19 -31.51 6.73
CA GLY A 130 -4.89 -30.64 5.78
C GLY A 130 -6.42 -30.64 5.92
N ASP A 131 -6.99 -31.40 6.85
CA ASP A 131 -8.42 -31.34 7.16
C ASP A 131 -8.74 -30.07 7.98
N ILE A 132 -9.98 -29.60 7.85
CA ILE A 132 -10.51 -28.46 8.59
C ILE A 132 -11.54 -28.95 9.61
N ILE A 133 -11.39 -28.54 10.87
CA ILE A 133 -12.38 -28.81 11.91
C ILE A 133 -13.10 -27.53 12.35
N LEU A 134 -14.42 -27.61 12.49
CA LEU A 134 -15.26 -26.57 13.11
C LEU A 134 -15.79 -27.10 14.45
N ARG A 135 -15.27 -26.57 15.55
CA ARG A 135 -15.72 -26.92 16.90
C ARG A 135 -16.96 -26.10 17.25
N ARG A 136 -17.99 -26.74 17.79
CA ARG A 136 -19.17 -26.05 18.31
C ARG A 136 -18.84 -25.39 19.65
N LYS A 137 -19.21 -24.12 19.83
CA LYS A 137 -19.13 -23.38 21.10
C LYS A 137 -20.01 -24.03 22.15
N GLN A 138 -19.52 -24.10 23.37
CA GLN A 138 -20.35 -24.51 24.50
C GLN A 138 -21.31 -23.36 24.87
N PRO A 139 -22.54 -23.64 25.36
CA PRO A 139 -23.48 -22.59 25.76
C PRO A 139 -22.93 -21.61 26.80
N GLU A 140 -21.96 -22.03 27.61
CA GLU A 140 -21.29 -21.21 28.64
C GLU A 140 -20.19 -20.29 28.06
N GLU A 141 -19.72 -20.57 26.84
CA GLU A 141 -18.76 -19.75 26.07
C GLU A 141 -19.42 -18.88 25.00
N ALA A 142 -20.71 -19.13 24.70
CA ALA A 142 -21.50 -18.20 23.92
C ALA A 142 -21.50 -16.86 24.68
N PRO A 143 -21.16 -15.74 24.03
CA PRO A 143 -21.25 -14.45 24.69
C PRO A 143 -22.64 -14.31 25.27
N GLU A 144 -22.73 -14.16 26.58
CA GLU A 144 -23.94 -13.70 27.25
C GLU A 144 -24.31 -12.41 26.51
N GLU A 145 -25.46 -12.40 25.82
CA GLU A 145 -25.87 -11.27 24.97
C GLU A 145 -25.55 -9.99 25.72
N ALA A 146 -24.56 -9.25 25.23
CA ALA A 146 -24.17 -8.00 25.85
C ALA A 146 -25.46 -7.19 25.97
N PRO A 147 -25.80 -6.67 27.17
CA PRO A 147 -27.07 -5.98 27.34
C PRO A 147 -27.14 -4.93 26.24
N GLU A 148 -28.16 -5.01 25.39
CA GLU A 148 -28.40 -4.00 24.39
C GLU A 148 -28.35 -2.67 25.14
N ALA A 149 -27.41 -1.82 24.74
CA ALA A 149 -27.27 -0.48 25.28
C ALA A 149 -28.53 0.30 24.87
N GLY A 150 -29.61 0.04 25.60
CA GLY A 150 -30.78 0.87 25.60
C GLY A 150 -30.38 2.26 26.04
N THR A 151 -31.08 3.24 25.49
CA THR A 151 -30.93 4.67 25.74
C THR A 151 -29.80 5.36 24.97
N ASN A 152 -30.01 5.61 23.68
CA ASN A 152 -29.68 6.95 23.19
C ASN A 152 -30.95 7.78 23.37
N GLU A 153 -30.92 8.62 24.41
CA GLU A 153 -31.95 9.63 24.64
C GLU A 153 -32.09 10.51 23.39
N ALA A 154 -33.32 10.98 23.19
CA ALA A 154 -33.69 11.91 22.15
C ALA A 154 -32.66 13.05 22.01
N ILE A 155 -32.02 13.12 20.84
CA ILE A 155 -31.48 14.38 20.35
C ILE A 155 -32.70 15.13 19.81
N ASP A 156 -33.22 16.01 20.65
CA ASP A 156 -34.22 17.02 20.30
C ASP A 156 -33.63 17.92 19.20
N LEU A 157 -34.37 18.08 18.11
CA LEU A 157 -33.99 18.84 16.90
C LEU A 157 -34.70 20.20 16.89
#